data_AF-A0A522PS51-F1
#
_entry.id   AF-A0A522PS51-F1
#
_cell.length_a   1.000
_cell.length_b   1.000
_cell.length_c   1.000
_cell.angle_alpha   90.00
_cell.angle_beta   90.00
_cell.angle_gamma   90.00
#
_symmetry.space_group_name_H-M   'P 1'
#
loop_
_entity.id
_entity.type
_entity.pdbx_description
1 polymer ?
#
loop_
_entity_poly.entity_id
_entity_poly.type
_entity_poly.pdbx_seq_one_letter_code
_entity_poly.pdbx_strand_id
1 'polypeptide(L)'
;MAGIIEEQHPDRARLFMQWKQMRWPILVDSLNLLGNSAVPITLFIDEYGVIRKVNPRHEDIGKFLSRTFEKPANLPPVRDVAPDLTSLKQATRQGTARAWEGYANALVEWGGPGQINGAIGAYEHALRLEPDAGPLHFRLGVAYRKRYDSEFRQPEDFQKAVEQWSAALEIDPNQYIWRRRIQQYGPRLDKPYPFYDWVETARKEIAARGETPAPLSVEPAGAEIAHPEKTFAAAAKSVKEPDPRGRILRDDGQFVQVETAVVPDTRAEDVTDRVHVMFRPNPAKKAHWNNEAGNLVFWVNPPAGWKVSQRLVSVPNPPEAVSKEPREVEFEVRGPEQRSARPVTLSAYALYYVCEDVNGVCMYRRQDVPIAIAPHELK
;
A
#
# COMPACT_ATOMS: atom_id res chain seq x y z
N MET A 1 14.62 16.30 20.63
CA MET A 1 13.49 15.39 20.31
C MET A 1 13.78 14.74 18.98
N ALA A 2 13.46 13.46 18.83
CA ALA A 2 13.45 12.76 17.55
C ALA A 2 12.15 11.96 17.48
N GLY A 3 11.63 11.73 16.27
CA GLY A 3 10.45 10.89 16.04
C GLY A 3 10.82 9.63 15.27
N ILE A 4 9.99 8.59 15.39
CA ILE A 4 9.99 7.43 14.51
C ILE A 4 8.55 7.27 14.03
N ILE A 5 8.36 7.09 12.72
CA ILE A 5 7.04 6.95 12.12
C ILE A 5 6.91 5.62 11.38
N GLU A 6 5.75 5.00 11.52
CA GLU A 6 5.36 3.78 10.82
C GLU A 6 4.77 4.15 9.45
N GLU A 7 5.64 4.60 8.54
CA GLU A 7 5.28 5.10 7.22
C GLU A 7 6.05 4.32 6.14
N GLN A 8 5.39 4.05 5.02
CA GLN A 8 6.01 3.38 3.89
C GLN A 8 6.72 4.36 2.93
N HIS A 9 6.18 5.57 2.79
CA HIS A 9 6.63 6.61 1.88
C HIS A 9 7.24 7.80 2.67
N PRO A 10 8.58 7.84 2.88
CA PRO A 10 9.24 8.85 3.73
C PRO A 10 9.04 10.31 3.29
N ASP A 11 8.77 10.53 2.00
CA ASP A 11 8.44 11.82 1.43
C ASP A 11 7.09 12.38 1.91
N ARG A 12 6.10 11.52 2.23
CA ARG A 12 4.85 11.94 2.87
C ARG A 12 5.13 12.53 4.26
N ALA A 13 5.99 11.88 5.05
CA ALA A 13 6.44 12.42 6.33
C ALA A 13 7.18 13.75 6.15
N ARG A 14 8.05 13.87 5.13
CA ARG A 14 8.75 15.12 4.81
C ARG A 14 7.79 16.26 4.47
N LEU A 15 6.77 16.00 3.65
CA LEU A 15 5.74 16.99 3.32
C LEU A 15 4.96 17.41 4.57
N PHE A 16 4.58 16.46 5.42
CA PHE A 16 3.90 16.75 6.68
C PHE A 16 4.76 17.61 7.62
N MET A 17 6.05 17.28 7.75
CA MET A 17 7.00 18.05 8.55
C MET A 17 7.15 19.49 8.03
N GLN A 18 7.25 19.66 6.71
CA GLN A 18 7.27 20.99 6.10
C GLN A 18 5.97 21.76 6.40
N TRP A 19 4.83 21.09 6.26
CA TRP A 19 3.52 21.68 6.53
C TRP A 19 3.39 22.18 7.98
N LYS A 20 3.83 21.35 8.94
CA LYS A 20 3.79 21.65 10.37
C LYS A 20 5.03 22.38 10.89
N GLN A 21 5.93 22.81 10.00
CA GLN A 21 7.18 23.53 10.32
C GLN A 21 8.02 22.81 11.39
N MET A 22 8.04 21.48 11.35
CA MET A 22 8.77 20.63 12.29
C MET A 22 10.27 20.67 11.98
N ARG A 23 11.10 20.88 13.01
CA ARG A 23 12.56 21.04 12.87
C ARG A 23 13.38 19.91 13.51
N TRP A 24 12.73 18.94 14.12
CA TRP A 24 13.40 17.77 14.70
C TRP A 24 13.45 16.60 13.71
N PRO A 25 14.44 15.70 13.81
CA PRO A 25 14.52 14.55 12.93
C PRO A 25 13.36 13.58 13.15
N ILE A 26 12.89 12.96 12.06
CA ILE A 26 11.98 11.81 12.06
C ILE A 26 12.65 10.70 11.26
N LEU A 27 12.81 9.54 11.90
CA LEU A 27 13.19 8.29 11.23
C LEU A 27 11.93 7.56 10.77
N VAL A 28 12.07 6.75 9.73
CA VAL A 28 10.96 5.96 9.19
C VAL A 28 11.23 4.50 9.51
N ASP A 29 10.27 3.86 10.17
CA ASP A 29 10.26 2.42 10.39
C ASP A 29 9.15 1.83 9.52
N SER A 30 9.48 1.49 8.27
CA SER A 30 8.48 0.96 7.34
C SER A 30 8.13 -0.50 7.61
N LEU A 31 8.96 -1.19 8.39
CA LEU A 31 8.96 -2.63 8.63
C LEU A 31 8.50 -3.02 10.04
N ASN A 32 8.10 -2.04 10.86
CA ASN A 32 7.79 -2.22 12.28
C ASN A 32 8.92 -2.98 13.02
N LEU A 33 10.17 -2.60 12.78
CA LEU A 33 11.36 -3.19 13.40
C LEU A 33 11.40 -2.96 14.91
N LEU A 34 10.78 -1.89 15.40
CA LEU A 34 10.64 -1.63 16.83
C LEU A 34 9.62 -2.54 17.53
N GLY A 35 8.80 -3.28 16.76
CA GLY A 35 7.77 -4.17 17.30
C GLY A 35 6.69 -3.43 18.11
N ASN A 36 6.44 -2.15 17.79
CA ASN A 36 5.40 -1.37 18.44
C ASN A 36 4.03 -1.97 18.10
N SER A 37 3.16 -2.15 19.08
CA SER A 37 1.79 -2.63 18.86
C SER A 37 0.75 -1.50 18.86
N ALA A 38 1.16 -0.25 19.11
CA ALA A 38 0.31 0.93 19.11
C ALA A 38 1.14 2.21 18.92
N VAL A 39 0.48 3.30 18.46
CA VAL A 39 1.07 4.63 18.33
C VAL A 39 0.08 5.71 18.79
N PRO A 40 0.55 6.87 19.30
CA PRO A 40 1.95 7.23 19.53
C PRO A 40 2.53 6.58 20.79
N ILE A 41 3.84 6.30 20.77
CA ILE A 41 4.62 5.98 21.98
C ILE A 41 5.60 7.13 22.22
N THR A 42 5.62 7.66 23.43
CA THR A 42 6.56 8.72 23.83
C THR A 42 7.60 8.15 24.77
N LEU A 43 8.89 8.34 24.46
CA LEU A 43 10.00 7.87 25.28
C LEU A 43 10.81 9.05 25.81
N PHE A 44 11.13 9.04 27.09
CA PHE A 44 12.19 9.87 27.64
C PHE A 44 13.50 9.09 27.59
N ILE A 45 14.39 9.54 26.72
CA ILE A 45 15.70 8.93 26.47
C ILE A 45 16.76 9.90 26.97
N ASP A 46 17.64 9.43 27.86
CA ASP A 46 18.71 10.25 28.42
C ASP A 46 19.90 10.44 27.45
N GLU A 47 20.91 11.18 27.87
CA GLU A 47 22.12 11.48 27.10
C GLU A 47 22.98 10.25 26.75
N TYR A 48 22.67 9.09 27.32
CA TYR A 48 23.35 7.82 27.05
C TYR A 48 22.50 6.84 26.24
N GLY A 49 21.34 7.29 25.73
CA GLY A 49 20.44 6.44 24.95
C GLY A 49 19.57 5.51 25.79
N VAL A 50 19.50 5.70 27.12
CA VAL A 50 18.71 4.86 28.02
C VAL A 50 17.28 5.38 28.10
N ILE A 51 16.31 4.51 27.84
CA ILE A 51 14.89 4.80 28.06
C ILE A 51 14.65 4.89 29.58
N ARG A 52 14.35 6.10 30.07
CA ARG A 52 14.04 6.39 31.47
C ARG A 52 12.56 6.32 31.78
N LYS A 53 11.70 6.59 30.80
CA LYS A 53 10.24 6.51 30.93
C LYS A 53 9.57 6.24 29.60
N VAL A 54 8.55 5.37 29.63
CA VAL A 54 7.64 5.09 28.51
C VAL A 54 6.31 5.77 28.79
N ASN A 55 5.76 6.47 27.80
CA ASN A 55 4.54 7.27 27.86
C ASN A 55 4.46 8.19 29.10
N PRO A 56 5.44 9.07 29.29
CA PRO A 56 5.44 10.05 30.37
C PRO A 56 4.27 11.04 30.25
N ARG A 57 3.85 11.61 31.38
CA ARG A 57 2.85 12.69 31.39
C ARG A 57 3.55 14.00 31.00
N HIS A 58 2.79 14.95 30.47
CA HIS A 58 3.33 16.24 30.04
C HIS A 58 4.10 16.97 31.15
N GLU A 59 3.61 16.91 32.40
CA GLU A 59 4.26 17.52 33.57
C GLU A 59 5.64 16.91 33.93
N ASP A 60 5.96 15.72 33.42
CA ASP A 60 7.24 15.07 33.66
C ASP A 60 8.36 15.63 32.76
N ILE A 61 8.03 16.31 31.65
CA ILE A 61 9.01 16.79 30.65
C ILE A 61 10.02 17.73 31.28
N GLY A 62 9.56 18.76 31.99
CA GLY A 62 10.45 19.77 32.59
C GLY A 62 11.45 19.15 33.57
N LYS A 63 10.97 18.22 34.42
CA LYS A 63 11.80 17.51 35.40
C LYS A 63 12.84 16.60 34.72
N PHE A 64 12.47 15.96 33.63
CA PHE A 64 13.36 15.10 32.86
C PHE A 64 14.46 15.93 32.18
N LEU A 65 14.08 17.00 31.48
CA LEU A 65 15.03 17.85 30.74
C LEU A 65 15.99 18.64 31.66
N SER A 66 15.62 18.88 32.92
CA SER A 66 16.49 19.54 33.90
C SER A 66 17.47 18.60 34.61
N ARG A 67 17.43 17.29 34.32
CA ARG A 67 18.23 16.28 35.00
C ARG A 67 19.33 15.75 34.08
N THR A 68 20.53 15.56 34.63
CA THR A 68 21.58 14.72 34.04
C THR A 68 21.56 13.34 34.68
N PHE A 69 21.98 12.34 33.93
CA PHE A 69 22.03 10.95 34.38
C PHE A 69 23.48 10.49 34.53
N GLU A 70 23.68 9.40 35.29
CA GLU A 70 24.99 8.77 35.36
C GLU A 70 25.17 7.80 34.20
N LYS A 71 26.36 7.81 33.59
CA LYS A 71 26.71 6.91 32.48
C LYS A 71 26.62 5.45 32.94
N PRO A 72 25.78 4.62 32.31
CA PRO A 72 25.77 3.20 32.61
C PRO A 72 27.13 2.55 32.31
N ALA A 73 27.57 1.65 33.18
CA ALA A 73 28.84 0.94 33.00
C ALA A 73 28.87 0.06 31.73
N ASN A 74 27.71 -0.46 31.32
CA ASN A 74 27.57 -1.43 30.23
C ASN A 74 26.80 -0.86 29.03
N LEU A 75 27.22 0.31 28.52
CA LEU A 75 26.64 0.83 27.28
C LEU A 75 27.18 0.05 26.07
N PRO A 76 26.31 -0.48 25.20
CA PRO A 76 26.75 -1.03 23.93
C PRO A 76 27.41 0.08 23.09
N PRO A 77 28.44 -0.24 22.28
CA PRO A 77 29.05 0.73 21.40
C PRO A 77 28.03 1.22 20.37
N VAL A 78 27.96 2.53 20.16
CA VAL A 78 27.19 3.12 19.07
C VAL A 78 27.82 2.68 17.75
N ARG A 79 26.99 2.14 16.84
CA ARG A 79 27.41 1.74 15.50
C ARG A 79 26.77 2.67 14.47
N ASP A 80 27.52 3.67 14.03
CA ASP A 80 27.10 4.61 12.98
C ASP A 80 27.52 4.14 11.58
N VAL A 81 27.39 2.84 11.30
CA VAL A 81 27.72 2.27 9.99
C VAL A 81 26.57 1.43 9.48
N ALA A 82 26.29 1.57 8.17
CA ALA A 82 25.37 0.67 7.48
C ALA A 82 25.82 -0.78 7.69
N PRO A 83 24.88 -1.74 7.82
CA PRO A 83 25.25 -3.13 7.99
C PRO A 83 25.98 -3.66 6.75
N ASP A 84 26.96 -4.53 6.97
CA ASP A 84 27.62 -5.24 5.89
C ASP A 84 26.68 -6.32 5.30
N LEU A 85 26.08 -5.99 4.16
CA LEU A 85 25.18 -6.88 3.42
C LEU A 85 25.85 -8.20 3.01
N THR A 86 27.17 -8.21 2.79
CA THR A 86 27.91 -9.43 2.45
C THR A 86 27.99 -10.36 3.66
N SER A 87 28.35 -9.81 4.82
CA SER A 87 28.37 -10.57 6.07
C SER A 87 26.98 -11.08 6.45
N LEU A 88 25.93 -10.26 6.32
CA LEU A 88 24.56 -10.71 6.57
C LEU A 88 24.12 -11.82 5.60
N LYS A 89 24.47 -11.71 4.32
CA LYS A 89 24.23 -12.77 3.34
C LYS A 89 24.97 -14.06 3.69
N GLN A 90 26.20 -13.97 4.18
CA GLN A 90 26.94 -15.15 4.63
C GLN A 90 26.32 -15.78 5.88
N ALA A 91 25.79 -14.96 6.80
CA ALA A 91 25.12 -15.44 8.00
C ALA A 91 23.88 -16.28 7.69
N THR A 92 23.20 -16.07 6.55
CA THR A 92 22.04 -16.89 6.16
C THR A 92 22.38 -18.37 5.94
N ARG A 93 23.67 -18.72 5.74
CA ARG A 93 24.15 -20.11 5.69
C ARG A 93 23.92 -20.89 6.99
N GLN A 94 23.67 -20.20 8.10
CA GLN A 94 23.25 -20.83 9.36
C GLN A 94 21.86 -21.48 9.25
N GLY A 95 21.07 -21.14 8.22
CA GLY A 95 19.78 -21.78 7.94
C GLY A 95 18.68 -21.40 8.94
N THR A 96 18.78 -20.26 9.61
CA THR A 96 17.77 -19.78 10.57
C THR A 96 16.91 -18.68 9.97
N ALA A 97 15.63 -18.62 10.34
CA ALA A 97 14.71 -17.57 9.89
C ALA A 97 15.24 -16.18 10.27
N ARG A 98 15.74 -16.03 11.50
CA ARG A 98 16.36 -14.80 12.01
C ARG A 98 17.53 -14.29 11.15
N ALA A 99 18.37 -15.16 10.63
CA ALA A 99 19.48 -14.74 9.77
C ALA A 99 18.98 -14.23 8.41
N TRP A 100 17.98 -14.91 7.83
CA TRP A 100 17.32 -14.48 6.60
C TRP A 100 16.55 -13.17 6.78
N GLU A 101 15.80 -13.04 7.87
CA GLU A 101 15.09 -11.82 8.28
C GLU A 101 16.05 -10.63 8.42
N GLY A 102 17.15 -10.81 9.16
CA GLY A 102 18.15 -9.76 9.33
C GLY A 102 18.77 -9.30 8.01
N TYR A 103 19.06 -10.24 7.10
CA TYR A 103 19.52 -9.93 5.75
C TYR A 103 18.45 -9.21 4.91
N ALA A 104 17.19 -9.69 4.96
CA ALA A 104 16.06 -9.12 4.23
C ALA A 104 15.75 -7.69 4.67
N ASN A 105 15.62 -7.47 5.99
CA ASN A 105 15.47 -6.14 6.58
C ASN A 105 16.56 -5.21 6.07
N ALA A 106 17.80 -5.70 6.02
CA ALA A 106 18.92 -4.87 5.60
C ALA A 106 18.92 -4.53 4.10
N LEU A 107 18.47 -5.44 3.25
CA LEU A 107 18.28 -5.16 1.83
C LEU A 107 17.18 -4.12 1.58
N VAL A 108 16.09 -4.15 2.36
CA VAL A 108 15.01 -3.14 2.23
C VAL A 108 15.50 -1.75 2.66
N GLU A 109 16.14 -1.65 3.82
CA GLU A 109 16.49 -0.35 4.42
C GLU A 109 17.80 0.24 3.86
N TRP A 110 18.79 -0.59 3.52
CA TRP A 110 20.13 -0.12 3.09
C TRP A 110 20.56 -0.63 1.70
N GLY A 111 19.86 -1.59 1.09
CA GLY A 111 20.24 -2.16 -0.21
C GLY A 111 19.91 -1.27 -1.41
N GLY A 112 18.96 -0.36 -1.26
CA GLY A 112 18.45 0.48 -2.35
C GLY A 112 17.46 -0.25 -3.27
N PRO A 113 16.83 0.47 -4.22
CA PRO A 113 15.70 -0.05 -5.00
C PRO A 113 15.97 -1.36 -5.74
N GLY A 114 17.16 -1.52 -6.32
CA GLY A 114 17.53 -2.73 -7.07
C GLY A 114 17.68 -4.00 -6.22
N GLN A 115 17.71 -3.89 -4.90
CA GLN A 115 17.83 -5.04 -4.00
C GLN A 115 16.48 -5.59 -3.52
N ILE A 116 15.36 -4.96 -3.91
CA ILE A 116 14.03 -5.35 -3.41
C ILE A 116 13.66 -6.80 -3.76
N ASN A 117 14.09 -7.30 -4.92
CA ASN A 117 13.91 -8.70 -5.31
C ASN A 117 14.68 -9.67 -4.40
N GLY A 118 15.90 -9.29 -4.01
CA GLY A 118 16.70 -10.05 -3.05
C GLY A 118 16.07 -10.06 -1.65
N ALA A 119 15.51 -8.93 -1.23
CA ALA A 119 14.80 -8.81 0.05
C ALA A 119 13.56 -9.72 0.10
N ILE A 120 12.72 -9.67 -0.94
CA ILE A 120 11.54 -10.53 -1.08
C ILE A 120 11.95 -12.01 -1.00
N GLY A 121 12.95 -12.43 -1.79
CA GLY A 121 13.42 -13.82 -1.75
C GLY A 121 13.96 -14.23 -0.38
N ALA A 122 14.65 -13.34 0.34
CA ALA A 122 15.15 -13.61 1.69
C ALA A 122 14.01 -13.72 2.72
N TYR A 123 12.98 -12.88 2.66
CA TYR A 123 11.78 -13.02 3.49
C TYR A 123 11.02 -14.31 3.18
N GLU A 124 10.84 -14.67 1.91
CA GLU A 124 10.22 -15.94 1.52
C GLU A 124 11.00 -17.15 2.06
N HIS A 125 12.35 -17.08 2.08
CA HIS A 125 13.18 -18.08 2.74
C HIS A 125 12.95 -18.12 4.25
N ALA A 126 12.85 -16.97 4.91
CA ALA A 126 12.57 -16.90 6.35
C ALA A 126 11.20 -17.50 6.68
N LEU A 127 10.16 -17.19 5.91
CA LEU A 127 8.80 -17.74 6.07
C LEU A 127 8.73 -19.24 5.79
N ARG A 128 9.56 -19.79 4.89
CA ARG A 128 9.66 -21.26 4.73
C ARG A 128 10.16 -21.96 5.99
N LEU A 129 10.96 -21.27 6.81
CA LEU A 129 11.51 -21.81 8.05
C LEU A 129 10.56 -21.56 9.23
N GLU A 130 9.90 -20.41 9.26
CA GLU A 130 8.93 -20.00 10.28
C GLU A 130 7.66 -19.45 9.61
N PRO A 131 6.74 -20.32 9.19
CA PRO A 131 5.54 -19.91 8.45
C PRO A 131 4.54 -19.10 9.29
N ASP A 132 4.53 -19.28 10.60
CA ASP A 132 3.59 -18.61 11.50
C ASP A 132 4.17 -17.31 12.12
N ALA A 133 5.23 -16.75 11.53
CA ALA A 133 5.87 -15.54 12.01
C ALA A 133 5.18 -14.28 11.44
N GLY A 134 4.22 -13.75 12.19
CA GLY A 134 3.47 -12.51 11.83
C GLY A 134 4.35 -11.33 11.38
N PRO A 135 5.46 -11.00 12.08
CA PRO A 135 6.36 -9.95 11.63
C PRO A 135 6.99 -10.19 10.25
N LEU A 136 7.29 -11.44 9.88
CA LEU A 136 7.85 -11.76 8.56
C LEU A 136 6.81 -11.55 7.47
N HIS A 137 5.57 -11.98 7.70
CA HIS A 137 4.44 -11.70 6.82
C HIS A 137 4.25 -10.19 6.61
N PHE A 138 4.20 -9.41 7.70
CA PHE A 138 4.01 -7.96 7.60
C PHE A 138 5.10 -7.29 6.74
N ARG A 139 6.37 -7.65 7.00
CA ARG A 139 7.53 -7.09 6.31
C ARG A 139 7.64 -7.53 4.86
N LEU A 140 7.30 -8.77 4.54
CA LEU A 140 7.21 -9.23 3.16
C LEU A 140 6.11 -8.46 2.41
N GLY A 141 4.97 -8.20 3.04
CA GLY A 141 3.93 -7.35 2.45
C GLY A 141 4.42 -5.93 2.16
N VAL A 142 5.19 -5.33 3.07
CA VAL A 142 5.83 -4.03 2.85
C VAL A 142 6.81 -4.09 1.67
N ALA A 143 7.62 -5.16 1.57
CA ALA A 143 8.58 -5.33 0.48
C ALA A 143 7.89 -5.47 -0.89
N TYR A 144 6.81 -6.25 -0.97
CA TYR A 144 6.01 -6.34 -2.19
C TYR A 144 5.40 -4.99 -2.56
N ARG A 145 4.84 -4.24 -1.60
CA ARG A 145 4.30 -2.92 -1.90
C ARG A 145 5.38 -1.92 -2.34
N LYS A 146 6.57 -1.95 -1.72
CA LYS A 146 7.72 -1.14 -2.19
C LYS A 146 8.12 -1.51 -3.62
N ARG A 147 8.11 -2.79 -3.99
CA ARG A 147 8.38 -3.22 -5.37
C ARG A 147 7.29 -2.74 -6.33
N TYR A 148 6.02 -2.88 -5.95
CA TYR A 148 4.87 -2.36 -6.71
C TYR A 148 5.02 -0.87 -7.02
N ASP A 149 5.39 -0.07 -6.03
CA ASP A 149 5.56 1.38 -6.16
C ASP A 149 6.85 1.79 -6.93
N SER A 150 7.68 0.83 -7.35
CA SER A 150 8.97 1.07 -8.02
C SER A 150 8.97 0.67 -9.51
N GLU A 151 10.07 0.93 -10.20
CA GLU A 151 10.32 0.45 -11.57
C GLU A 151 10.45 -1.09 -11.67
N PHE A 152 10.66 -1.80 -10.55
CA PHE A 152 10.80 -3.26 -10.49
C PHE A 152 9.47 -4.00 -10.32
N ARG A 153 8.35 -3.27 -10.36
CA ARG A 153 6.98 -3.75 -10.22
C ARG A 153 6.74 -5.06 -10.98
N GLN A 154 6.03 -5.96 -10.33
CA GLN A 154 5.41 -7.14 -10.95
C GLN A 154 3.88 -7.05 -10.83
N PRO A 155 3.11 -7.64 -11.77
CA PRO A 155 1.66 -7.49 -11.80
C PRO A 155 0.91 -7.91 -10.53
N GLU A 156 1.42 -8.91 -9.81
CA GLU A 156 0.78 -9.45 -8.59
C GLU A 156 1.24 -8.77 -7.30
N ASP A 157 2.17 -7.81 -7.35
CA ASP A 157 2.83 -7.31 -6.15
C ASP A 157 1.86 -6.70 -5.13
N PHE A 158 0.85 -5.95 -5.58
CA PHE A 158 -0.09 -5.36 -4.63
C PHE A 158 -1.01 -6.40 -4.00
N GLN A 159 -1.48 -7.37 -4.78
CA GLN A 159 -2.27 -8.50 -4.25
C GLN A 159 -1.45 -9.32 -3.25
N LYS A 160 -0.19 -9.64 -3.56
CA LYS A 160 0.72 -10.32 -2.63
C LYS A 160 0.99 -9.50 -1.38
N ALA A 161 1.12 -8.18 -1.49
CA ALA A 161 1.26 -7.33 -0.31
C ALA A 161 0.07 -7.46 0.64
N VAL A 162 -1.15 -7.42 0.10
CA VAL A 162 -2.40 -7.56 0.85
C VAL A 162 -2.53 -8.93 1.50
N GLU A 163 -2.22 -10.00 0.77
CA GLU A 163 -2.22 -11.38 1.30
C GLU A 163 -1.28 -11.52 2.49
N GLN A 164 -0.07 -10.97 2.37
CA GLN A 164 0.94 -11.04 3.43
C GLN A 164 0.57 -10.18 4.64
N TRP A 165 0.00 -9.00 4.45
CA TRP A 165 -0.53 -8.22 5.58
C TRP A 165 -1.72 -8.88 6.26
N SER A 166 -2.60 -9.51 5.49
CA SER A 166 -3.76 -10.24 6.01
C SER A 166 -3.31 -11.44 6.86
N ALA A 167 -2.37 -12.24 6.35
CA ALA A 167 -1.77 -13.35 7.09
C ALA A 167 -1.07 -12.87 8.38
N ALA A 168 -0.36 -11.72 8.34
CA ALA A 168 0.24 -11.14 9.54
C ALA A 168 -0.83 -10.80 10.60
N LEU A 169 -1.93 -10.17 10.18
CA LEU A 169 -3.01 -9.79 11.08
C LEU A 169 -3.81 -11.00 11.58
N GLU A 170 -3.93 -12.07 10.79
CA GLU A 170 -4.51 -13.34 11.24
C GLU A 170 -3.68 -13.95 12.38
N ILE A 171 -2.35 -13.92 12.26
CA ILE A 171 -1.43 -14.44 13.29
C ILE A 171 -1.47 -13.61 14.57
N ASP A 172 -1.51 -12.27 14.46
CA ASP A 172 -1.66 -11.38 15.61
C ASP A 172 -2.74 -10.31 15.36
N PRO A 173 -4.01 -10.65 15.67
CA PRO A 173 -5.14 -9.76 15.43
C PRO A 173 -5.09 -8.45 16.22
N ASN A 174 -4.25 -8.34 17.25
CA ASN A 174 -4.14 -7.14 18.08
C ASN A 174 -3.12 -6.13 17.55
N GLN A 175 -2.41 -6.43 16.46
CA GLN A 175 -1.40 -5.52 15.89
C GLN A 175 -2.05 -4.35 15.18
N TYR A 176 -2.15 -3.23 15.91
CA TYR A 176 -2.75 -1.98 15.44
C TYR A 176 -2.13 -1.50 14.12
N ILE A 177 -0.80 -1.54 14.00
CA ILE A 177 -0.08 -1.00 12.84
C ILE A 177 -0.36 -1.85 11.60
N TRP A 178 -0.38 -3.17 11.75
CA TRP A 178 -0.64 -4.09 10.65
C TRP A 178 -2.08 -3.94 10.16
N ARG A 179 -3.05 -3.80 11.08
CA ARG A 179 -4.44 -3.49 10.75
C ARG A 179 -4.56 -2.17 9.99
N ARG A 180 -3.88 -1.11 10.44
CA ARG A 180 -3.89 0.20 9.77
C ARG A 180 -3.32 0.14 8.36
N ARG A 181 -2.33 -0.72 8.09
CA ARG A 181 -1.77 -0.92 6.75
C ARG A 181 -2.81 -1.48 5.78
N ILE A 182 -3.64 -2.44 6.22
CA ILE A 182 -4.73 -2.97 5.38
C ILE A 182 -5.82 -1.91 5.22
N GLN A 183 -6.26 -1.27 6.31
CA GLN A 183 -7.29 -0.23 6.29
C GLN A 183 -6.94 0.99 5.43
N GLN A 184 -5.65 1.30 5.25
CA GLN A 184 -5.17 2.33 4.31
C GLN A 184 -5.68 2.06 2.89
N TYR A 185 -5.69 0.80 2.46
CA TYR A 185 -6.14 0.36 1.14
C TYR A 185 -7.52 -0.32 1.15
N GLY A 186 -8.09 -0.55 2.33
CA GLY A 186 -9.33 -1.31 2.52
C GLY A 186 -10.63 -0.52 2.28
N PRO A 187 -11.79 -1.17 2.51
CA PRO A 187 -13.11 -0.58 2.33
C PRO A 187 -13.37 0.57 3.31
N ARG A 188 -14.20 1.54 2.92
CA ARG A 188 -14.52 2.74 3.71
C ARG A 188 -15.29 2.43 5.00
N LEU A 189 -16.00 1.31 5.05
CA LEU A 189 -16.68 0.85 6.27
C LEU A 189 -15.71 0.47 7.40
N ASP A 190 -14.48 0.08 7.05
CA ASP A 190 -13.42 -0.29 7.98
C ASP A 190 -12.42 0.85 8.24
N LYS A 191 -12.58 1.98 7.54
CA LYS A 191 -11.65 3.11 7.70
C LYS A 191 -11.94 3.83 9.02
N PRO A 192 -10.90 4.07 9.86
CA PRO A 192 -11.04 4.89 11.05
C PRO A 192 -11.12 6.40 10.75
N TYR A 193 -10.45 6.82 9.68
CA TYR A 193 -10.24 8.18 9.20
C TYR A 193 -9.66 8.11 7.78
N PRO A 194 -9.73 9.19 6.98
CA PRO A 194 -8.93 9.30 5.77
C PRO A 194 -7.44 9.40 6.14
N PHE A 195 -6.56 8.67 5.45
CA PHE A 195 -5.14 8.60 5.84
C PHE A 195 -4.34 9.80 5.32
N TYR A 196 -4.65 10.29 4.11
CA TYR A 196 -3.85 11.30 3.41
C TYR A 196 -4.66 12.44 2.77
N ASP A 197 -5.92 12.65 3.18
CA ASP A 197 -6.73 13.79 2.71
C ASP A 197 -6.09 15.16 3.03
N TRP A 198 -5.19 15.20 4.01
CA TRP A 198 -4.42 16.38 4.38
C TRP A 198 -3.40 16.84 3.31
N VAL A 199 -3.03 16.00 2.35
CA VAL A 199 -1.94 16.29 1.39
C VAL A 199 -2.26 17.52 0.53
N GLU A 200 -3.49 17.66 0.04
CA GLU A 200 -3.88 18.83 -0.75
C GLU A 200 -3.82 20.11 0.07
N THR A 201 -4.35 20.06 1.30
CA THR A 201 -4.35 21.19 2.24
C THR A 201 -2.91 21.60 2.57
N ALA A 202 -2.04 20.62 2.86
CA ALA A 202 -0.64 20.85 3.13
C ALA A 202 0.05 21.60 1.99
N ARG A 203 -0.13 21.14 0.74
CA ARG A 203 0.45 21.78 -0.44
C ARG A 203 -0.05 23.22 -0.62
N LYS A 204 -1.37 23.45 -0.48
CA LYS A 204 -1.97 24.79 -0.59
C LYS A 204 -1.40 25.75 0.46
N GLU A 205 -1.33 25.31 1.70
CA GLU A 205 -0.83 26.15 2.81
C GLU A 205 0.68 26.40 2.73
N ILE A 206 1.48 25.42 2.30
CA ILE A 206 2.91 25.60 2.05
C ILE A 206 3.13 26.63 0.93
N ALA A 207 2.41 26.47 -0.20
CA ALA A 207 2.50 27.41 -1.32
C ALA A 207 2.06 28.83 -0.94
N ALA A 208 1.02 28.98 -0.11
CA ALA A 208 0.56 30.27 0.39
C ALA A 208 1.61 31.01 1.23
N ARG A 209 2.61 30.30 1.79
CA ARG A 209 3.75 30.89 2.48
C ARG A 209 4.93 31.24 1.55
N GLY A 210 4.79 31.02 0.25
CA GLY A 210 5.85 31.23 -0.73
C GLY A 210 6.88 30.09 -0.80
N GLU A 211 6.58 28.93 -0.21
CA GLU A 211 7.43 27.75 -0.25
C GLU A 211 7.00 26.78 -1.37
N THR A 212 7.94 25.98 -1.88
CA THR A 212 7.60 24.86 -2.77
C THR A 212 7.31 23.62 -1.92
N PRO A 213 6.13 22.98 -2.05
CA PRO A 213 5.83 21.75 -1.33
C PRO A 213 6.80 20.61 -1.69
N ALA A 214 7.22 19.85 -0.68
CA ALA A 214 8.03 18.67 -0.87
C ALA A 214 7.33 17.70 -1.85
N PRO A 215 8.03 17.20 -2.88
CA PRO A 215 7.44 16.30 -3.85
C PRO A 215 7.18 14.93 -3.22
N LEU A 216 6.13 14.26 -3.70
CA LEU A 216 5.85 12.86 -3.41
C LEU A 216 6.22 12.01 -4.63
N SER A 217 6.94 10.92 -4.39
CA SER A 217 7.28 9.89 -5.37
C SER A 217 6.05 9.05 -5.75
N VAL A 218 5.13 8.87 -4.81
CA VAL A 218 3.84 8.18 -5.00
C VAL A 218 2.74 9.05 -4.41
N GLU A 219 1.89 9.59 -5.29
CA GLU A 219 0.72 10.36 -4.87
C GLU A 219 -0.32 9.44 -4.22
N PRO A 220 -0.89 9.81 -3.06
CA PRO A 220 -2.01 9.08 -2.49
C PRO A 220 -3.26 9.32 -3.35
N ALA A 221 -4.02 8.26 -3.60
CA ALA A 221 -5.25 8.32 -4.38
C ALA A 221 -6.30 7.37 -3.79
N GLY A 222 -7.53 7.47 -4.31
CA GLY A 222 -8.60 6.51 -4.05
C GLY A 222 -8.76 6.14 -2.57
N ALA A 223 -8.40 4.91 -2.20
CA ALA A 223 -8.55 4.38 -0.84
C ALA A 223 -7.81 5.20 0.22
N GLU A 224 -6.65 5.74 -0.12
CA GLU A 224 -5.76 6.42 0.81
C GLU A 224 -6.32 7.76 1.29
N ILE A 225 -7.18 8.39 0.48
CA ILE A 225 -7.83 9.68 0.77
C ILE A 225 -9.33 9.53 1.06
N ALA A 226 -9.90 8.34 0.87
CA ALA A 226 -11.34 8.12 1.06
C ALA A 226 -11.74 8.25 2.54
N HIS A 227 -12.83 9.00 2.78
CA HIS A 227 -13.40 9.15 4.12
C HIS A 227 -14.16 7.88 4.55
N PRO A 228 -14.21 7.58 5.87
CA PRO A 228 -15.03 6.49 6.40
C PRO A 228 -16.51 6.58 5.99
N GLU A 229 -17.17 5.43 5.86
CA GLU A 229 -18.63 5.32 5.76
C GLU A 229 -19.21 4.52 6.92
N LYS A 230 -20.48 4.81 7.23
CA LYS A 230 -21.25 4.04 8.21
C LYS A 230 -22.06 2.91 7.58
N THR A 231 -22.38 3.02 6.29
CA THR A 231 -23.27 2.11 5.58
C THR A 231 -22.83 1.94 4.14
N PHE A 232 -22.94 0.72 3.61
CA PHE A 232 -22.64 0.43 2.21
C PHE A 232 -23.70 1.04 1.27
N ALA A 233 -23.30 1.97 0.40
CA ALA A 233 -24.16 2.50 -0.65
C ALA A 233 -24.00 1.69 -1.95
N ALA A 234 -25.02 0.89 -2.28
CA ALA A 234 -25.02 0.10 -3.51
C ALA A 234 -25.27 0.97 -4.76
N ALA A 235 -24.60 0.63 -5.87
CA ALA A 235 -24.78 1.28 -7.16
C ALA A 235 -26.24 1.23 -7.64
N ALA A 236 -26.70 2.30 -8.26
CA ALA A 236 -28.01 2.36 -8.89
C ALA A 236 -28.14 1.29 -10.00
N LYS A 237 -29.29 0.61 -10.05
CA LYS A 237 -29.56 -0.42 -11.07
C LYS A 237 -29.72 0.13 -12.49
N SER A 238 -29.96 1.43 -12.64
CA SER A 238 -30.39 2.09 -13.89
C SER A 238 -29.28 2.45 -14.87
N VAL A 239 -28.03 2.08 -14.62
CA VAL A 239 -26.93 2.36 -15.55
C VAL A 239 -26.97 1.37 -16.72
N LYS A 240 -26.86 1.88 -17.95
CA LYS A 240 -26.86 1.06 -19.17
C LYS A 240 -25.48 0.40 -19.37
N GLU A 241 -25.48 -0.91 -19.60
CA GLU A 241 -24.27 -1.65 -19.95
C GLU A 241 -23.69 -1.14 -21.28
N PRO A 242 -22.38 -0.80 -21.33
CA PRO A 242 -21.77 -0.25 -22.54
C PRO A 242 -21.63 -1.25 -23.71
N ASP A 243 -21.43 -2.54 -23.45
CA ASP A 243 -21.20 -3.58 -24.46
C ASP A 243 -21.92 -4.90 -24.10
N PRO A 244 -23.27 -4.90 -24.06
CA PRO A 244 -24.07 -6.04 -23.58
C PRO A 244 -24.00 -7.25 -24.51
N ARG A 245 -23.50 -7.09 -25.74
CA ARG A 245 -23.34 -8.17 -26.72
C ARG A 245 -21.89 -8.58 -26.92
N GLY A 246 -20.94 -8.01 -26.17
CA GLY A 246 -19.53 -8.39 -26.22
C GLY A 246 -18.89 -8.23 -27.61
N ARG A 247 -19.31 -7.22 -28.39
CA ARG A 247 -18.95 -7.11 -29.81
C ARG A 247 -17.62 -6.40 -30.05
N ILE A 248 -17.12 -5.69 -29.04
CA ILE A 248 -15.86 -4.95 -29.14
C ILE A 248 -14.70 -5.96 -29.11
N LEU A 249 -13.70 -5.72 -29.96
CA LEU A 249 -12.52 -6.58 -30.05
C LEU A 249 -11.73 -6.56 -28.73
N ARG A 250 -11.25 -7.73 -28.34
CA ARG A 250 -10.52 -7.92 -27.08
C ARG A 250 -9.07 -7.47 -27.20
N ASP A 251 -8.54 -6.97 -26.09
CA ASP A 251 -7.12 -6.83 -25.82
C ASP A 251 -6.77 -7.79 -24.68
N ASP A 252 -6.09 -8.89 -25.01
CA ASP A 252 -5.73 -9.94 -24.06
C ASP A 252 -4.45 -9.59 -23.28
N GLY A 253 -4.29 -8.32 -22.93
CA GLY A 253 -3.10 -7.80 -22.23
C GLY A 253 -1.94 -7.37 -23.14
N GLN A 254 -2.18 -7.29 -24.46
CA GLN A 254 -1.14 -6.93 -25.42
C GLN A 254 -0.79 -5.44 -25.33
N PHE A 255 -1.80 -4.55 -25.30
CA PHE A 255 -1.58 -3.10 -25.31
C PHE A 255 -1.70 -2.49 -23.93
N VAL A 256 -2.62 -3.00 -23.11
CA VAL A 256 -2.81 -2.55 -21.73
C VAL A 256 -2.66 -3.74 -20.79
N GLN A 257 -1.71 -3.66 -19.87
CA GLN A 257 -1.59 -4.61 -18.77
C GLN A 257 -2.57 -4.22 -17.67
N VAL A 258 -3.20 -5.23 -17.07
CA VAL A 258 -4.16 -5.06 -15.97
C VAL A 258 -3.66 -5.78 -14.73
N GLU A 259 -3.66 -5.06 -13.62
CA GLU A 259 -3.28 -5.56 -12.30
C GLU A 259 -4.48 -5.40 -11.37
N THR A 260 -4.79 -6.41 -10.57
CA THR A 260 -5.92 -6.38 -9.64
C THR A 260 -5.47 -6.69 -8.23
N ALA A 261 -5.98 -5.96 -7.24
CA ALA A 261 -5.86 -6.32 -5.83
C ALA A 261 -7.20 -6.20 -5.12
N VAL A 262 -7.52 -7.15 -4.25
CA VAL A 262 -8.73 -7.14 -3.41
C VAL A 262 -8.30 -7.03 -1.96
N VAL A 263 -8.62 -5.91 -1.34
CA VAL A 263 -8.29 -5.59 0.05
C VAL A 263 -9.50 -5.89 0.92
N PRO A 264 -9.43 -6.88 1.82
CA PRO A 264 -10.57 -7.23 2.65
C PRO A 264 -10.81 -6.21 3.75
N ASP A 265 -12.04 -6.19 4.28
CA ASP A 265 -12.30 -5.64 5.61
C ASP A 265 -11.47 -6.38 6.66
N THR A 266 -10.89 -5.67 7.62
CA THR A 266 -10.11 -6.28 8.70
C THR A 266 -10.97 -6.90 9.80
N ARG A 267 -12.29 -6.71 9.75
CA ARG A 267 -13.26 -7.32 10.66
C ARG A 267 -13.83 -8.60 10.03
N ALA A 268 -13.75 -9.70 10.78
CA ALA A 268 -14.14 -11.03 10.30
C ALA A 268 -15.60 -11.11 9.81
N GLU A 269 -16.47 -10.33 10.44
CA GLU A 269 -17.91 -10.35 10.23
C GLU A 269 -18.38 -9.52 9.03
N ASP A 270 -17.58 -8.57 8.54
CA ASP A 270 -17.98 -7.76 7.38
C ASP A 270 -17.63 -8.49 6.08
N VAL A 271 -18.50 -8.36 5.10
CA VAL A 271 -18.45 -9.04 3.79
C VAL A 271 -18.11 -8.03 2.68
N THR A 272 -17.57 -6.87 3.06
CA THR A 272 -17.22 -5.78 2.16
C THR A 272 -15.72 -5.82 1.89
N ASP A 273 -15.33 -5.81 0.62
CA ASP A 273 -13.93 -5.71 0.21
C ASP A 273 -13.76 -4.51 -0.73
N ARG A 274 -12.56 -3.95 -0.80
CA ARG A 274 -12.21 -2.92 -1.78
C ARG A 274 -11.39 -3.52 -2.91
N VAL A 275 -11.79 -3.24 -4.13
CA VAL A 275 -11.12 -3.71 -5.34
C VAL A 275 -10.32 -2.55 -5.93
N HIS A 276 -9.07 -2.82 -6.24
CA HIS A 276 -8.17 -1.96 -7.01
C HIS A 276 -7.91 -2.59 -8.36
N VAL A 277 -8.08 -1.82 -9.43
CA VAL A 277 -7.78 -2.24 -10.80
C VAL A 277 -6.89 -1.18 -11.45
N MET A 278 -5.70 -1.59 -11.87
CA MET A 278 -4.70 -0.71 -12.46
C MET A 278 -4.50 -1.08 -13.93
N PHE A 279 -4.59 -0.08 -14.82
CA PHE A 279 -4.41 -0.20 -16.25
C PHE A 279 -3.12 0.50 -16.68
N ARG A 280 -2.20 -0.23 -17.31
CA ARG A 280 -0.89 0.28 -17.71
C ARG A 280 -0.63 0.06 -19.20
N PRO A 281 -0.42 1.12 -20.00
CA PRO A 281 0.01 0.95 -21.37
C PRO A 281 1.33 0.17 -21.44
N ASN A 282 1.39 -0.81 -22.33
CA ASN A 282 2.54 -1.69 -22.51
C ASN A 282 3.68 -0.95 -23.24
N PRO A 283 4.80 -0.65 -22.56
CA PRO A 283 5.91 0.09 -23.17
C PRO A 283 6.57 -0.68 -24.32
N ALA A 284 6.56 -2.02 -24.30
CA ALA A 284 7.15 -2.84 -25.36
C ALA A 284 6.38 -2.72 -26.69
N LYS A 285 5.10 -2.36 -26.63
CA LYS A 285 4.27 -2.04 -27.81
C LYS A 285 4.22 -0.54 -28.10
N LYS A 286 4.94 0.28 -27.34
CA LYS A 286 4.81 1.75 -27.35
C LYS A 286 3.34 2.18 -27.22
N ALA A 287 2.57 1.41 -26.45
CA ALA A 287 1.14 1.68 -26.28
C ALA A 287 0.96 2.98 -25.48
N HIS A 288 -0.09 3.72 -25.81
CA HIS A 288 -0.46 4.96 -25.12
C HIS A 288 -1.96 5.23 -25.28
N TRP A 289 -2.52 6.01 -24.36
CA TRP A 289 -3.93 6.39 -24.37
C TRP A 289 -4.22 7.39 -25.48
N ASN A 290 -5.38 7.26 -26.12
CA ASN A 290 -5.96 8.31 -26.97
C ASN A 290 -7.03 9.05 -26.17
N ASN A 291 -6.72 10.29 -25.79
CA ASN A 291 -7.55 11.07 -24.88
C ASN A 291 -8.63 11.87 -25.61
N GLU A 292 -8.52 12.02 -26.93
CA GLU A 292 -9.47 12.76 -27.77
C GLU A 292 -10.73 11.95 -28.09
N ALA A 293 -10.65 10.61 -28.02
CA ALA A 293 -11.75 9.73 -28.40
C ALA A 293 -12.76 9.48 -27.26
N GLY A 294 -12.28 9.33 -26.03
CA GLY A 294 -13.14 9.11 -24.87
C GLY A 294 -12.40 8.53 -23.67
N ASN A 295 -13.09 8.50 -22.53
CA ASN A 295 -12.56 8.02 -21.27
C ASN A 295 -12.39 6.49 -21.27
N LEU A 296 -11.52 5.99 -20.39
CA LEU A 296 -11.57 4.59 -19.98
C LEU A 296 -12.85 4.38 -19.18
N VAL A 297 -13.63 3.37 -19.57
CA VAL A 297 -14.88 2.99 -18.92
C VAL A 297 -14.76 1.59 -18.38
N PHE A 298 -15.07 1.39 -17.11
CA PHE A 298 -15.03 0.09 -16.44
C PHE A 298 -16.43 -0.33 -16.02
N TRP A 299 -16.83 -1.53 -16.40
CA TRP A 299 -18.14 -2.10 -16.11
C TRP A 299 -18.00 -3.34 -15.23
N VAL A 300 -18.84 -3.42 -14.20
CA VAL A 300 -18.80 -4.49 -13.20
C VAL A 300 -20.11 -5.27 -13.20
N ASN A 301 -20.00 -6.58 -13.42
CA ASN A 301 -21.12 -7.53 -13.37
C ASN A 301 -21.03 -8.36 -12.07
N PRO A 302 -21.65 -7.90 -10.96
CA PRO A 302 -21.67 -8.67 -9.73
C PRO A 302 -22.46 -9.98 -9.89
N PRO A 303 -21.95 -11.10 -9.34
CA PRO A 303 -22.71 -12.34 -9.28
C PRO A 303 -23.99 -12.16 -8.45
N ALA A 304 -24.93 -13.11 -8.58
CA ALA A 304 -26.19 -13.05 -7.84
C ALA A 304 -25.93 -12.96 -6.32
N GLY A 305 -26.66 -12.06 -5.65
CA GLY A 305 -26.49 -11.81 -4.21
C GLY A 305 -25.39 -10.82 -3.83
N TRP A 306 -24.51 -10.46 -4.77
CA TRP A 306 -23.44 -9.48 -4.54
C TRP A 306 -23.87 -8.07 -4.94
N LYS A 307 -23.34 -7.08 -4.21
CA LYS A 307 -23.55 -5.65 -4.48
C LYS A 307 -22.21 -4.98 -4.73
N VAL A 308 -22.21 -3.92 -5.53
CA VAL A 308 -21.02 -3.09 -5.79
C VAL A 308 -21.37 -1.63 -5.55
N SER A 309 -20.42 -0.83 -5.07
CA SER A 309 -20.62 0.60 -4.85
C SER A 309 -20.74 1.38 -6.16
N GLN A 310 -20.10 0.88 -7.22
CA GLN A 310 -20.19 1.42 -8.57
C GLN A 310 -20.30 0.29 -9.59
N ARG A 311 -21.25 0.41 -10.52
CA ARG A 311 -21.46 -0.55 -11.61
C ARG A 311 -20.77 -0.10 -12.91
N LEU A 312 -20.69 1.21 -13.12
CA LEU A 312 -19.99 1.86 -14.22
C LEU A 312 -19.05 2.90 -13.62
N VAL A 313 -17.77 2.82 -13.94
CA VAL A 313 -16.76 3.81 -13.57
C VAL A 313 -16.21 4.41 -14.85
N SER A 314 -16.08 5.73 -14.90
CA SER A 314 -15.44 6.44 -16.00
C SER A 314 -14.21 7.15 -15.44
N VAL A 315 -13.02 6.84 -15.96
CA VAL A 315 -11.77 7.49 -15.58
C VAL A 315 -11.57 8.71 -16.49
N PRO A 316 -11.58 9.94 -15.94
CA PRO A 316 -11.38 11.15 -16.75
C PRO A 316 -10.02 11.15 -17.43
N ASN A 317 -10.00 11.54 -18.70
CA ASN A 317 -8.74 11.75 -19.42
C ASN A 317 -8.04 13.04 -18.95
N PRO A 318 -6.70 13.06 -18.97
CA PRO A 318 -5.94 14.28 -18.76
C PRO A 318 -6.04 15.19 -20.02
N PRO A 319 -5.67 16.48 -19.92
CA PRO A 319 -5.88 17.44 -21.02
C PRO A 319 -5.01 17.18 -22.26
N GLU A 320 -3.92 16.43 -22.15
CA GLU A 320 -3.06 16.07 -23.27
C GLU A 320 -3.78 15.12 -24.24
N ALA A 321 -3.55 15.27 -25.55
CA ALA A 321 -4.18 14.42 -26.57
C ALA A 321 -3.79 12.93 -26.46
N VAL A 322 -2.55 12.67 -26.04
CA VAL A 322 -2.03 11.31 -25.79
C VAL A 322 -1.25 11.27 -24.49
N SER A 323 -1.28 10.14 -23.82
CA SER A 323 -0.65 10.01 -22.51
C SER A 323 -0.31 8.56 -22.16
N LYS A 324 0.56 8.35 -21.16
CA LYS A 324 1.13 7.02 -20.81
C LYS A 324 0.98 6.69 -19.32
N GLU A 325 0.30 7.55 -18.58
CA GLU A 325 0.04 7.38 -17.16
C GLU A 325 -0.75 6.09 -16.91
N PRO A 326 -0.51 5.43 -15.77
CA PRO A 326 -1.40 4.39 -15.29
C PRO A 326 -2.78 4.98 -15.00
N ARG A 327 -3.83 4.21 -15.25
CA ARG A 327 -5.20 4.57 -14.88
C ARG A 327 -5.73 3.61 -13.84
N GLU A 328 -6.37 4.13 -12.81
CA GLU A 328 -6.89 3.34 -11.71
C GLU A 328 -8.41 3.37 -11.67
N VAL A 329 -8.99 2.23 -11.35
CA VAL A 329 -10.39 2.09 -10.98
C VAL A 329 -10.44 1.43 -9.61
N GLU A 330 -11.15 2.06 -8.68
CA GLU A 330 -11.44 1.48 -7.38
C GLU A 330 -12.94 1.46 -7.13
N PHE A 331 -13.42 0.39 -6.50
CA PHE A 331 -14.80 0.28 -6.04
C PHE A 331 -14.87 -0.72 -4.89
N GLU A 332 -16.01 -0.73 -4.21
CA GLU A 332 -16.27 -1.64 -3.11
C GLU A 332 -17.26 -2.70 -3.56
N VAL A 333 -17.03 -3.92 -3.11
CA VAL A 333 -17.86 -5.07 -3.38
C VAL A 333 -18.34 -5.64 -2.05
N ARG A 334 -19.63 -5.96 -1.95
CA ARG A 334 -20.24 -6.52 -0.75
C ARG A 334 -20.92 -7.84 -1.09
N GLY A 335 -20.45 -8.90 -0.43
CA GLY A 335 -21.03 -10.23 -0.51
C GLY A 335 -22.40 -10.35 0.16
N PRO A 336 -23.04 -11.52 0.05
CA PRO A 336 -24.20 -11.88 0.87
C PRO A 336 -23.83 -11.90 2.37
N GLU A 337 -24.82 -11.99 3.26
CA GLU A 337 -24.64 -11.88 4.73
C GLU A 337 -23.60 -12.84 5.35
N GLN A 338 -23.20 -13.89 4.63
CA GLN A 338 -22.11 -14.78 5.01
C GLN A 338 -21.04 -14.80 3.91
N ARG A 339 -19.76 -14.71 4.29
CA ARG A 339 -18.63 -14.84 3.35
C ARG A 339 -18.64 -16.24 2.73
N SER A 340 -18.35 -16.30 1.43
CA SER A 340 -18.30 -17.56 0.68
C SER A 340 -17.15 -18.44 1.18
N ALA A 341 -17.40 -19.73 1.37
CA ALA A 341 -16.37 -20.73 1.70
C ALA A 341 -15.43 -21.04 0.52
N ARG A 342 -15.75 -20.55 -0.68
CA ARG A 342 -14.94 -20.71 -1.90
C ARG A 342 -14.66 -19.35 -2.52
N PRO A 343 -13.53 -19.20 -3.24
CA PRO A 343 -13.29 -18.00 -4.02
C PRO A 343 -14.46 -17.71 -4.97
N VAL A 344 -14.85 -16.44 -5.07
CA VAL A 344 -15.87 -15.96 -6.00
C VAL A 344 -15.21 -15.08 -7.04
N THR A 345 -15.53 -15.29 -8.31
CA THR A 345 -15.04 -14.43 -9.38
C THR A 345 -16.09 -13.39 -9.74
N LEU A 346 -15.73 -12.12 -9.59
CA LEU A 346 -16.47 -10.99 -10.09
C LEU A 346 -16.09 -10.75 -11.56
N SER A 347 -17.06 -10.80 -12.46
CA SER A 347 -16.84 -10.49 -13.87
C SER A 347 -16.87 -8.98 -14.09
N ALA A 348 -15.80 -8.42 -14.63
CA ALA A 348 -15.75 -7.02 -15.04
C ALA A 348 -15.07 -6.89 -16.40
N TYR A 349 -15.18 -5.72 -17.03
CA TYR A 349 -14.42 -5.40 -18.22
C TYR A 349 -14.18 -3.90 -18.35
N ALA A 350 -13.07 -3.54 -19.01
CA ALA A 350 -12.76 -2.17 -19.39
C ALA A 350 -13.00 -1.96 -20.88
N LEU A 351 -13.45 -0.76 -21.26
CA LEU A 351 -13.48 -0.26 -22.63
C LEU A 351 -12.60 0.98 -22.69
N TYR A 352 -11.69 1.03 -23.65
CA TYR A 352 -10.75 2.14 -23.76
C TYR A 352 -10.25 2.33 -25.20
N TYR A 353 -9.69 3.51 -25.44
CA TYR A 353 -9.03 3.88 -26.68
C TYR A 353 -7.51 3.86 -26.46
N VAL A 354 -6.83 3.02 -27.22
CA VAL A 354 -5.38 2.82 -27.14
C VAL A 354 -4.78 2.90 -28.54
N CYS A 355 -3.63 3.55 -28.65
CA CYS A 355 -2.83 3.57 -29.86
C CYS A 355 -1.49 2.89 -29.61
N GLU A 356 -0.84 2.46 -30.68
CA GLU A 356 0.50 1.85 -30.63
C GLU A 356 1.37 2.41 -31.77
N ASP A 357 2.63 2.72 -31.45
CA ASP A 357 3.56 3.36 -32.40
C ASP A 357 4.41 2.34 -33.20
N VAL A 358 4.11 1.04 -33.10
CA VAL A 358 4.79 0.01 -33.90
C VAL A 358 4.20 -0.03 -35.31
N ASN A 359 2.87 0.03 -35.45
CA ASN A 359 2.18 0.14 -36.75
C ASN A 359 1.33 1.42 -36.87
N GLY A 360 1.30 2.28 -35.84
CA GLY A 360 0.62 3.58 -35.88
C GLY A 360 -0.90 3.48 -35.85
N VAL A 361 -1.45 2.44 -35.21
CA VAL A 361 -2.90 2.15 -35.21
C VAL A 361 -3.53 2.54 -33.89
N CYS A 362 -4.60 3.34 -33.96
CA CYS A 362 -5.50 3.61 -32.83
C CYS A 362 -6.70 2.68 -32.85
N MET A 363 -7.09 2.17 -31.69
CA MET A 363 -8.03 1.07 -31.54
C MET A 363 -8.97 1.32 -30.37
N TYR A 364 -10.24 0.97 -30.56
CA TYR A 364 -11.19 0.81 -29.46
C TYR A 364 -11.20 -0.65 -29.02
N ARG A 365 -10.95 -0.91 -27.74
CA ARG A 365 -10.74 -2.26 -27.20
C ARG A 365 -11.57 -2.52 -25.97
N ARG A 366 -11.87 -3.80 -25.77
CA ARG A 366 -12.42 -4.37 -24.55
C ARG A 366 -11.36 -5.21 -23.88
N GLN A 367 -11.21 -5.11 -22.57
CA GLN A 367 -10.40 -6.04 -21.80
C GLN A 367 -11.24 -6.63 -20.70
N ASP A 368 -11.42 -7.95 -20.74
CA ASP A 368 -12.14 -8.68 -19.69
C ASP A 368 -11.21 -8.77 -18.46
N VAL A 369 -11.74 -8.43 -17.29
CA VAL A 369 -11.00 -8.33 -16.02
C VAL A 369 -11.72 -9.21 -14.98
N PRO A 370 -11.39 -10.51 -14.90
CA PRO A 370 -11.91 -11.37 -13.84
C PRO A 370 -11.23 -10.99 -12.52
N ILE A 371 -12.03 -10.75 -11.47
CA ILE A 371 -11.52 -10.34 -10.16
C ILE A 371 -11.86 -11.44 -9.16
N ALA A 372 -10.83 -12.09 -8.63
CA ALA A 372 -10.98 -13.14 -7.62
C ALA A 372 -11.15 -12.52 -6.23
N ILE A 373 -12.26 -12.83 -5.58
CA ILE A 373 -12.53 -12.48 -4.19
C ILE A 373 -12.28 -13.73 -3.37
N ALA A 374 -11.27 -13.69 -2.50
CA ALA A 374 -10.87 -14.81 -1.67
C ALA A 374 -11.96 -15.15 -0.62
N PRO A 375 -12.10 -16.43 -0.24
CA PRO A 375 -12.82 -16.77 0.98
C PRO A 375 -12.01 -16.25 2.17
N HIS A 376 -12.67 -15.69 3.20
CA HIS A 376 -11.97 -15.28 4.41
C HIS A 376 -11.95 -16.46 5.38
N GLU A 377 -10.75 -16.97 5.71
CA GLU A 377 -10.55 -17.87 6.84
C GLU A 377 -9.81 -17.10 7.94
N LEU A 378 -10.51 -16.24 8.70
CA LEU A 378 -10.02 -15.91 10.04
C LEU A 378 -10.33 -17.13 10.90
N LYS A 379 -9.36 -18.04 11.04
CA LYS A 379 -9.47 -19.14 11.98
C LYS A 379 -9.29 -18.68 13.42
#